data_AF-A0A7I9ZK06-F1
#
_entry.id   AF-A0A7I9ZK06-F1
#
_cell.length_a   1.000
_cell.length_b   1.000
_cell.length_c   1.000
_cell.angle_alpha   90.00
_cell.angle_beta   90.00
_cell.angle_gamma   90.00
#
_symmetry.space_group_name_H-M   'P 1'
#
loop_
_entity.id
_entity.type
_entity.pdbx_description
1 polymer ?
#
loop_
_entity_poly.entity_id
_entity_poly.type
_entity_poly.pdbx_seq_one_letter_code
_entity_poly.pdbx_strand_id
1 'polypeptide(L)'
;MLTQNATINRRSLGIVKSISKLGIDVPQQVRAEVQIYEDAERAHDAAQSDYDAAASGLRTAEADEFDTARDGFIQAASDLLTFVQGAGTALIDAAVHRLNAAIYDASPAWESAIVDQFNAVVAQHELNEVAGNLPDLGDPRLINVLSFTRAQGDAVDRWKTASGQLRPLWEAYKRIATHHGHEIGPVNSNNVATNMFTACILGHPGTRRTLEAAAGRLSAMGSVPRPDSVQRYAEISPFVVPVLHGYELNLSALADAAAIRRRVQGL
;
A
#
# COMPACT_ATOMS: atom_id res chain seq x y z
N MET A 1 -23.60 0.51 4.11
CA MET A 1 -23.11 0.35 2.72
C MET A 1 -22.24 1.52 2.28
N LEU A 2 -22.70 2.79 2.34
CA LEU A 2 -21.92 3.99 1.99
C LEU A 2 -20.51 4.06 2.62
N THR A 3 -20.33 3.68 3.89
CA THR A 3 -19.03 3.71 4.58
C THR A 3 -18.04 2.63 4.09
N GLN A 4 -18.55 1.49 3.62
CA GLN A 4 -17.73 0.41 3.07
C GLN A 4 -17.24 0.80 1.66
N ASN A 5 -18.13 1.37 0.85
CA ASN A 5 -17.78 1.86 -0.49
C ASN A 5 -16.76 3.00 -0.39
N ALA A 6 -16.97 4.00 0.46
CA ALA A 6 -15.99 5.07 0.68
C ALA A 6 -14.58 4.57 1.09
N THR A 7 -14.51 3.46 1.85
CA THR A 7 -13.23 2.88 2.29
C THR A 7 -12.54 2.09 1.17
N ILE A 8 -13.30 1.34 0.37
CA ILE A 8 -12.80 0.62 -0.81
C ILE A 8 -12.32 1.63 -1.87
N ASN A 9 -13.04 2.74 -2.04
CA ASN A 9 -12.77 3.77 -3.04
C ASN A 9 -11.44 4.50 -2.79
N ARG A 10 -11.17 4.89 -1.54
CA ARG A 10 -9.87 5.50 -1.18
C ARG A 10 -8.69 4.56 -1.43
N ARG A 11 -8.90 3.25 -1.32
CA ARG A 11 -7.84 2.26 -1.59
C ARG A 11 -7.56 2.15 -3.08
N SER A 12 -8.59 2.04 -3.91
CA SER A 12 -8.45 1.92 -5.38
C SER A 12 -7.81 3.17 -6.00
N LEU A 13 -8.25 4.36 -5.61
CA LEU A 13 -7.61 5.61 -6.04
C LEU A 13 -6.18 5.77 -5.48
N GLY A 14 -5.95 5.28 -4.26
CA GLY A 14 -4.63 5.27 -3.63
C GLY A 14 -3.62 4.40 -4.37
N ILE A 15 -4.06 3.29 -4.97
CA ILE A 15 -3.24 2.43 -5.84
C ILE A 15 -2.85 3.20 -7.10
N VAL A 16 -3.84 3.71 -7.85
CA VAL A 16 -3.59 4.43 -9.12
C VAL A 16 -2.64 5.61 -8.90
N LYS A 17 -2.85 6.40 -7.84
CA LYS A 17 -1.96 7.52 -7.49
C LYS A 17 -0.55 7.07 -7.12
N SER A 18 -0.41 5.95 -6.41
CA SER A 18 0.91 5.38 -6.09
C SER A 18 1.66 4.92 -7.34
N ILE A 19 0.99 4.20 -8.24
CA ILE A 19 1.57 3.72 -9.49
C ILE A 19 2.00 4.87 -10.39
N SER A 20 1.13 5.88 -10.55
CA SER A 20 1.46 7.08 -11.33
C SER A 20 2.66 7.84 -10.77
N LYS A 21 2.79 7.96 -9.44
CA LYS A 21 3.95 8.61 -8.80
C LYS A 21 5.26 7.86 -9.01
N LEU A 22 5.22 6.55 -9.24
CA LEU A 22 6.39 5.73 -9.53
C LEU A 22 6.80 5.79 -11.01
N GLY A 23 6.07 6.54 -11.84
CA GLY A 23 6.34 6.63 -13.27
C GLY A 23 5.95 5.37 -14.05
N ILE A 24 5.19 4.46 -13.44
CA ILE A 24 4.63 3.29 -14.12
C ILE A 24 3.38 3.74 -14.90
N ASP A 25 3.27 3.28 -16.15
CA ASP A 25 2.15 3.69 -16.99
C ASP A 25 0.81 3.14 -16.47
N VAL A 26 -0.15 4.04 -16.37
CA VAL A 26 -1.53 3.72 -16.00
C VAL A 26 -2.33 3.60 -17.29
N PRO A 27 -2.89 2.43 -17.63
CA PRO A 27 -3.65 2.24 -18.85
C PRO A 27 -4.79 3.26 -19.01
N GLN A 28 -5.07 3.66 -20.25
CA GLN A 28 -6.13 4.63 -20.54
C GLN A 28 -7.49 4.18 -19.99
N GLN A 29 -7.78 2.88 -20.03
CA GLN A 29 -8.99 2.30 -19.47
C GLN A 29 -9.15 2.60 -17.98
N VAL A 30 -8.08 2.42 -17.18
CA VAL A 30 -8.11 2.75 -15.74
C VAL A 30 -8.33 4.24 -15.53
N ARG A 31 -7.67 5.11 -16.32
CA ARG A 31 -7.86 6.57 -16.23
C ARG A 31 -9.30 6.98 -16.54
N ALA A 32 -9.92 6.36 -17.55
CA ALA A 32 -11.30 6.63 -17.90
C ALA A 32 -12.28 6.21 -16.78
N GLU A 33 -12.06 5.05 -16.16
CA GLU A 33 -12.89 4.61 -15.02
C GLU A 33 -12.69 5.49 -13.77
N VAL A 34 -11.47 5.97 -13.52
CA VAL A 34 -11.22 6.98 -12.47
C VAL A 34 -11.99 8.27 -12.75
N GLN A 35 -12.00 8.75 -14.00
CA GLN A 35 -12.74 9.94 -14.38
C GLN A 35 -14.25 9.77 -14.16
N ILE A 36 -14.82 8.63 -14.55
CA ILE A 36 -16.25 8.30 -14.33
C ILE A 36 -16.58 8.35 -12.83
N TYR A 37 -15.70 7.80 -12.00
CA TYR A 37 -15.86 7.85 -10.55
C TYR A 37 -15.80 9.30 -10.01
N GLU A 38 -14.79 10.08 -10.42
CA GLU A 38 -14.64 11.47 -9.99
C GLU A 38 -15.80 12.36 -10.47
N ASP A 39 -16.38 12.09 -11.63
CA ASP A 39 -17.59 12.75 -12.12
C ASP A 39 -18.81 12.42 -11.25
N ALA A 40 -18.96 11.16 -10.81
CA ALA A 40 -20.04 10.74 -9.93
C ALA A 40 -19.94 11.36 -8.52
N GLU A 41 -18.74 11.44 -7.95
CA GLU A 41 -18.50 12.13 -6.67
C GLU A 41 -18.73 13.64 -6.79
N ARG A 42 -18.30 14.27 -7.90
CA ARG A 42 -18.59 15.70 -8.14
C ARG A 42 -20.07 15.98 -8.22
N ALA A 43 -20.86 15.09 -8.82
CA ALA A 43 -22.31 15.22 -8.86
C ALA A 43 -22.94 15.12 -7.45
N HIS A 44 -22.41 14.24 -6.60
CA HIS A 44 -22.82 14.14 -5.19
C HIS A 44 -22.53 15.45 -4.43
N ASP A 45 -21.30 15.94 -4.53
CA ASP A 45 -20.87 17.16 -3.83
C ASP A 45 -21.64 18.40 -4.31
N ALA A 46 -21.96 18.48 -5.60
CA ALA A 46 -22.81 19.53 -6.14
C ALA A 46 -24.23 19.48 -5.55
N ALA A 47 -24.88 18.31 -5.51
CA ALA A 47 -26.21 18.15 -4.93
C ALA A 47 -26.23 18.49 -3.42
N GLN A 48 -25.17 18.16 -2.69
CA GLN A 48 -25.02 18.53 -1.29
C GLN A 48 -24.86 20.04 -1.12
N SER A 49 -24.03 20.68 -1.96
CA SER A 49 -23.83 22.13 -1.96
C SER A 49 -25.13 22.88 -2.28
N ASP A 50 -25.92 22.40 -3.24
CA ASP A 50 -27.20 22.99 -3.62
C ASP A 50 -28.22 22.90 -2.47
N TYR A 51 -28.25 21.76 -1.77
CA TYR A 51 -29.06 21.60 -0.56
C TYR A 51 -28.64 22.59 0.54
N ASP A 52 -27.35 22.72 0.83
CA ASP A 52 -26.85 23.62 1.87
C ASP A 52 -27.13 25.09 1.53
N ALA A 53 -27.00 25.46 0.25
CA ALA A 53 -27.34 26.78 -0.26
C ALA A 53 -28.84 27.06 -0.12
N ALA A 54 -29.71 26.12 -0.52
CA ALA A 54 -31.16 26.27 -0.40
C ALA A 54 -31.62 26.33 1.07
N ALA A 55 -31.00 25.54 1.95
CA ALA A 55 -31.26 25.57 3.39
C ALA A 55 -30.85 26.91 4.03
N SER A 56 -29.77 27.52 3.54
CA SER A 56 -29.35 28.87 3.95
C SER A 56 -30.32 29.93 3.42
N GLY A 57 -30.76 29.80 2.16
CA GLY A 57 -31.74 30.68 1.54
C GLY A 57 -33.06 30.70 2.31
N LEU A 58 -33.58 29.52 2.70
CA LEU A 58 -34.80 29.41 3.51
C LEU A 58 -34.69 30.12 4.87
N ARG A 59 -33.51 30.15 5.49
CA ARG A 59 -33.27 30.82 6.78
C ARG A 59 -33.17 32.34 6.66
N THR A 60 -32.81 32.85 5.48
CA THR A 60 -32.49 34.26 5.24
C THR A 60 -33.51 34.97 4.36
N ALA A 61 -34.49 34.24 3.82
CA ALA A 61 -35.56 34.78 2.99
C ALA A 61 -36.44 35.75 3.78
N GLU A 62 -36.79 36.86 3.14
CA GLU A 62 -37.81 37.79 3.61
C GLU A 62 -39.21 37.15 3.53
N ALA A 63 -40.18 37.71 4.26
CA ALA A 63 -41.49 37.09 4.44
C ALA A 63 -42.29 36.90 3.13
N ASP A 64 -42.07 37.76 2.14
CA ASP A 64 -42.69 37.71 0.82
C ASP A 64 -42.01 36.73 -0.14
N GLU A 65 -40.75 36.36 0.11
CA GLU A 65 -39.98 35.39 -0.68
C GLU A 65 -39.99 33.98 -0.07
N PHE A 66 -40.49 33.83 1.17
CA PHE A 66 -40.42 32.60 1.95
C PHE A 66 -41.02 31.38 1.24
N ASP A 67 -42.19 31.52 0.59
CA ASP A 67 -42.82 30.40 -0.12
C ASP A 67 -41.97 29.94 -1.32
N THR A 68 -41.32 30.88 -2.02
CA THR A 68 -40.40 30.56 -3.12
C THR A 68 -39.13 29.86 -2.60
N ALA A 69 -38.57 30.35 -1.50
CA ALA A 69 -37.42 29.73 -0.84
C ALA A 69 -37.73 28.32 -0.29
N ARG A 70 -38.95 28.12 0.22
CA ARG A 70 -39.45 26.81 0.68
C ARG A 70 -39.52 25.82 -0.46
N ASP A 71 -40.09 26.20 -1.60
CA ASP A 71 -40.23 25.31 -2.74
C ASP A 71 -38.85 24.94 -3.34
N GLY A 72 -37.92 25.90 -3.40
CA GLY A 72 -36.52 25.65 -3.76
C GLY A 72 -35.80 24.69 -2.82
N PHE A 73 -36.00 24.84 -1.51
CA PHE A 73 -35.46 23.91 -0.50
C PHE A 73 -36.04 22.49 -0.66
N ILE A 74 -37.35 22.35 -0.86
CA ILE A 74 -37.99 21.04 -1.05
C ILE A 74 -37.44 20.32 -2.29
N GLN A 75 -37.23 21.06 -3.38
CA GLN A 75 -36.64 20.52 -4.61
C GLN A 75 -35.20 20.05 -4.38
N ALA A 76 -34.34 20.90 -3.82
CA ALA A 76 -32.95 20.54 -3.53
C ALA A 76 -32.84 19.34 -2.56
N ALA A 77 -33.72 19.29 -1.55
CA ALA A 77 -33.80 18.15 -0.63
C ALA A 77 -34.24 16.86 -1.33
N SER A 78 -35.18 16.96 -2.28
CA SER A 78 -35.66 15.81 -3.06
C SER A 78 -34.62 15.31 -4.05
N ASP A 79 -33.86 16.20 -4.69
CA ASP A 79 -32.77 15.86 -5.59
C ASP A 79 -31.62 15.19 -4.84
N LEU A 80 -31.22 15.74 -3.69
CA LEU A 80 -30.23 15.12 -2.80
C LEU A 80 -30.71 13.76 -2.28
N LEU A 81 -31.96 13.66 -1.83
CA LEU A 81 -32.53 12.40 -1.34
C LEU A 81 -32.56 11.33 -2.43
N THR A 82 -32.96 11.69 -3.65
CA THR A 82 -32.99 10.79 -4.82
C THR A 82 -31.58 10.31 -5.16
N PHE A 83 -30.59 11.19 -5.05
CA PHE A 83 -29.19 10.86 -5.27
C PHE A 83 -28.67 9.90 -4.18
N VAL A 84 -28.90 10.21 -2.91
CA VAL A 84 -28.37 9.46 -1.76
C VAL A 84 -29.10 8.12 -1.56
N GLN A 85 -30.42 8.06 -1.72
CA GLN A 85 -31.22 6.85 -1.46
C GLN A 85 -31.49 5.99 -2.70
N GLY A 86 -31.18 6.49 -3.90
CA GLY A 86 -31.53 5.84 -5.15
C GLY A 86 -30.38 5.77 -6.16
N ALA A 87 -30.52 6.54 -7.24
CA ALA A 87 -29.71 6.40 -8.44
C ALA A 87 -28.22 6.75 -8.23
N GLY A 88 -27.91 7.72 -7.36
CA GLY A 88 -26.53 8.15 -7.11
C GLY A 88 -25.68 7.06 -6.44
N THR A 89 -26.23 6.40 -5.42
CA THR A 89 -25.54 5.26 -4.78
C THR A 89 -25.31 4.11 -5.77
N ALA A 90 -26.30 3.76 -6.59
CA ALA A 90 -26.14 2.72 -7.61
C ALA A 90 -25.11 3.09 -8.69
N LEU A 91 -25.02 4.37 -9.08
CA LEU A 91 -24.02 4.88 -10.02
C LEU A 91 -22.61 4.81 -9.43
N ILE A 92 -22.43 5.23 -8.19
CA ILE A 92 -21.14 5.15 -7.48
C ILE A 92 -20.72 3.68 -7.36
N ASP A 93 -21.63 2.80 -6.95
CA ASP A 93 -21.32 1.37 -6.80
C ASP A 93 -20.92 0.74 -8.15
N ALA A 94 -21.63 1.06 -9.23
CA ALA A 94 -21.27 0.59 -10.57
C ALA A 94 -19.90 1.12 -11.02
N ALA A 95 -19.62 2.41 -10.80
CA ALA A 95 -18.32 3.01 -11.13
C ALA A 95 -17.18 2.34 -10.34
N VAL A 96 -17.39 2.05 -9.07
CA VAL A 96 -16.41 1.37 -8.20
C VAL A 96 -16.15 -0.06 -8.67
N HIS A 97 -17.19 -0.81 -9.00
CA HIS A 97 -17.03 -2.17 -9.52
C HIS A 97 -16.24 -2.19 -10.83
N ARG A 98 -16.53 -1.25 -11.74
CA ARG A 98 -15.80 -1.12 -13.01
C ARG A 98 -14.34 -0.73 -12.79
N LEU A 99 -14.09 0.24 -11.90
CA LEU A 99 -12.73 0.66 -11.56
C LEU A 99 -11.93 -0.50 -10.94
N ASN A 100 -12.52 -1.26 -10.04
CA ASN A 100 -11.87 -2.41 -9.43
C ASN A 100 -11.55 -3.51 -10.45
N ALA A 101 -12.46 -3.79 -11.40
CA ALA A 101 -12.19 -4.72 -12.49
C ALA A 101 -11.02 -4.24 -13.36
N ALA A 102 -11.01 -2.96 -13.74
CA ALA A 102 -9.91 -2.39 -14.53
C ALA A 102 -8.56 -2.42 -13.78
N ILE A 103 -8.57 -2.18 -12.47
CA ILE A 103 -7.38 -2.31 -11.61
C ILE A 103 -6.93 -3.77 -11.54
N TYR A 104 -7.85 -4.71 -11.39
CA TYR A 104 -7.54 -6.14 -11.35
C TYR A 104 -6.84 -6.59 -12.63
N ASP A 105 -7.35 -6.19 -13.79
CA ASP A 105 -6.78 -6.51 -15.10
C ASP A 105 -5.40 -5.86 -15.31
N ALA A 106 -5.19 -4.64 -14.80
CA ALA A 106 -3.90 -3.93 -14.91
C ALA A 106 -2.85 -4.38 -13.88
N SER A 107 -3.29 -5.04 -12.80
CA SER A 107 -2.43 -5.37 -11.65
C SER A 107 -1.21 -6.23 -12.01
N PRO A 108 -1.30 -7.29 -12.84
CA PRO A 108 -0.13 -8.11 -13.18
C PRO A 108 0.99 -7.30 -13.86
N ALA A 109 0.63 -6.36 -14.73
CA ALA A 109 1.60 -5.51 -15.42
C ALA A 109 2.26 -4.52 -14.44
N TRP A 110 1.48 -3.92 -13.54
CA TRP A 110 2.02 -3.03 -12.50
C TRP A 110 2.92 -3.79 -11.52
N GLU A 111 2.52 -4.99 -11.12
CA GLU A 111 3.30 -5.85 -10.26
C GLU A 111 4.66 -6.19 -10.89
N SER A 112 4.67 -6.64 -12.15
CA SER A 112 5.92 -6.90 -12.88
C SER A 112 6.81 -5.67 -12.94
N ALA A 113 6.25 -4.50 -13.28
CA ALA A 113 7.03 -3.27 -13.36
C ALA A 113 7.62 -2.85 -12.00
N ILE A 114 6.89 -3.03 -10.90
CA ILE A 114 7.40 -2.76 -9.55
C ILE A 114 8.52 -3.73 -9.19
N VAL A 115 8.34 -5.03 -9.48
CA VAL A 115 9.35 -6.06 -9.24
C VAL A 115 10.64 -5.75 -9.99
N ASP A 116 10.53 -5.42 -11.29
CA ASP A 116 11.68 -5.07 -12.12
C ASP A 116 12.40 -3.82 -11.60
N GLN A 117 11.67 -2.75 -11.29
CA GLN A 117 12.26 -1.53 -10.75
C GLN A 117 12.90 -1.75 -9.38
N PHE A 118 12.26 -2.52 -8.50
CA PHE A 118 12.79 -2.83 -7.17
C PHE A 118 14.12 -3.58 -7.30
N ASN A 119 14.15 -4.63 -8.12
CA ASN A 119 15.34 -5.44 -8.31
C ASN A 119 16.45 -4.68 -9.06
N ALA A 120 16.10 -3.74 -9.94
CA ALA A 120 17.06 -2.83 -10.55
C ALA A 120 17.73 -1.91 -9.50
N VAL A 121 16.99 -1.38 -8.53
CA VAL A 121 17.54 -0.58 -7.41
C VAL A 121 18.46 -1.43 -6.54
N VAL A 122 18.07 -2.68 -6.24
CA VAL A 122 18.91 -3.63 -5.48
C VAL A 122 20.24 -3.88 -6.21
N ALA A 123 20.20 -4.08 -7.52
CA ALA A 123 21.38 -4.28 -8.36
C ALA A 123 22.24 -3.01 -8.47
N GLN A 124 21.63 -1.85 -8.71
CA GLN A 124 22.32 -0.57 -8.85
C GLN A 124 23.13 -0.19 -7.60
N HIS A 125 22.62 -0.53 -6.42
CA HIS A 125 23.30 -0.27 -5.15
C HIS A 125 24.15 -1.45 -4.64
N GLU A 126 24.25 -2.54 -5.42
CA GLU A 126 25.00 -3.75 -5.09
C GLU A 126 24.63 -4.30 -3.70
N LEU A 127 23.36 -4.20 -3.30
CA LEU A 127 22.94 -4.45 -1.92
C LEU A 127 23.26 -5.87 -1.44
N ASN A 128 23.14 -6.85 -2.35
CA ASN A 128 23.47 -8.24 -2.07
C ASN A 128 24.98 -8.49 -1.95
N GLU A 129 25.83 -7.66 -2.56
CA GLU A 129 27.29 -7.78 -2.46
C GLU A 129 27.80 -7.15 -1.16
N VAL A 130 27.24 -6.01 -0.76
CA VAL A 130 27.60 -5.32 0.49
C VAL A 130 26.90 -5.90 1.71
N ALA A 131 25.97 -6.84 1.52
CA ALA A 131 25.23 -7.54 2.57
C ALA A 131 26.12 -8.18 3.63
N GLY A 132 27.22 -8.82 3.21
CA GLY A 132 28.18 -9.47 4.12
C GLY A 132 28.96 -8.47 4.99
N ASN A 133 28.97 -7.19 4.61
CA ASN A 133 29.60 -6.11 5.35
C ASN A 133 28.61 -5.40 6.28
N LEU A 134 27.36 -5.83 6.37
CA LEU A 134 26.42 -5.24 7.34
C LEU A 134 26.84 -5.60 8.77
N PRO A 135 26.94 -4.62 9.67
CA PRO A 135 27.20 -4.92 11.06
C PRO A 135 26.03 -5.65 11.70
N ASP A 136 26.32 -6.57 12.62
CA ASP A 136 25.32 -7.15 13.51
C ASP A 136 24.96 -6.14 14.60
N LEU A 137 23.90 -5.37 14.34
CA LEU A 137 23.30 -4.43 15.28
C LEU A 137 22.35 -5.14 16.25
N GLY A 138 22.14 -6.47 16.10
CA GLY A 138 21.30 -7.27 16.97
C GLY A 138 21.94 -7.62 18.31
N ASP A 139 23.27 -7.72 18.38
CA ASP A 139 24.02 -8.04 19.61
C ASP A 139 24.59 -6.76 20.27
N PRO A 140 24.09 -6.36 21.45
CA PRO A 140 24.62 -5.22 22.21
C PRO A 140 26.11 -5.33 22.57
N ARG A 141 26.69 -6.54 22.62
CA ARG A 141 28.10 -6.77 22.97
C ARG A 141 29.07 -6.54 21.82
N LEU A 142 28.58 -6.62 20.58
CA LEU A 142 29.36 -6.46 19.36
C LEU A 142 29.31 -5.04 18.79
N ILE A 143 28.45 -4.18 19.33
CA ILE A 143 28.32 -2.78 18.92
C ILE A 143 29.32 -1.95 19.73
N ASN A 144 30.54 -1.82 19.21
CA ASN A 144 31.44 -0.75 19.61
C ASN A 144 31.56 0.22 18.44
N VAL A 145 31.25 1.50 18.67
CA VAL A 145 31.34 2.55 17.63
C VAL A 145 32.78 2.67 17.11
N LEU A 146 33.76 2.31 17.92
CA LEU A 146 35.18 2.28 17.55
C LEU A 146 35.59 1.02 16.76
N SER A 147 34.73 0.01 16.64
CA SER A 147 35.01 -1.22 15.88
C SER A 147 34.35 -1.23 14.50
N PHE A 148 33.61 -0.19 14.11
CA PHE A 148 33.05 -0.12 12.77
C PHE A 148 34.13 0.17 11.73
N THR A 149 34.27 -0.76 10.79
CA THR A 149 35.14 -0.59 9.63
C THR A 149 34.52 0.38 8.63
N ARG A 150 35.35 1.02 7.79
CA ARG A 150 34.87 1.85 6.68
C ARG A 150 33.90 1.09 5.77
N ALA A 151 34.17 -0.19 5.51
CA ALA A 151 33.31 -1.06 4.71
C ALA A 151 31.90 -1.25 5.32
N GLN A 152 31.79 -1.32 6.65
CA GLN A 152 30.50 -1.39 7.35
C GLN A 152 29.73 -0.08 7.28
N GLY A 153 30.41 1.07 7.37
CA GLY A 153 29.81 2.38 7.17
C GLY A 153 29.26 2.56 5.76
N ASP A 154 30.09 2.25 4.76
CA ASP A 154 29.73 2.33 3.34
C ASP A 154 28.54 1.40 3.01
N ALA A 155 28.50 0.20 3.60
CA ALA A 155 27.37 -0.71 3.45
C ALA A 155 26.09 -0.08 4.03
N VAL A 156 26.10 0.41 5.27
CA VAL A 156 24.92 1.03 5.88
C VAL A 156 24.43 2.23 5.08
N ASP A 157 25.32 3.08 4.57
CA ASP A 157 24.95 4.25 3.77
C ASP A 157 24.32 3.87 2.42
N ARG A 158 24.84 2.82 1.75
CA ARG A 158 24.21 2.25 0.55
C ARG A 158 22.81 1.72 0.83
N TRP A 159 22.65 0.98 1.94
CA TRP A 159 21.34 0.46 2.36
C TRP A 159 20.36 1.57 2.72
N LYS A 160 20.80 2.64 3.40
CA LYS A 160 19.96 3.80 3.69
C LYS A 160 19.54 4.52 2.41
N THR A 161 20.47 4.76 1.50
CA THR A 161 20.20 5.42 0.22
C THR A 161 19.20 4.61 -0.61
N ALA A 162 19.43 3.30 -0.75
CA ALA A 162 18.53 2.41 -1.46
C ALA A 162 17.16 2.34 -0.77
N SER A 163 17.10 2.32 0.57
CA SER A 163 15.82 2.27 1.30
C SER A 163 14.90 3.45 0.97
N GLY A 164 15.45 4.63 0.67
CA GLY A 164 14.67 5.79 0.25
C GLY A 164 13.93 5.56 -1.07
N GLN A 165 14.50 4.78 -1.98
CA GLN A 165 13.92 4.41 -3.28
C GLN A 165 13.06 3.14 -3.19
N LEU A 166 13.47 2.16 -2.39
CA LEU A 166 12.76 0.89 -2.20
C LEU A 166 11.44 1.06 -1.43
N ARG A 167 11.36 2.02 -0.49
CA ARG A 167 10.15 2.26 0.33
C ARG A 167 8.91 2.60 -0.52
N PRO A 168 8.94 3.59 -1.43
CA PRO A 168 7.80 3.88 -2.31
C PRO A 168 7.34 2.67 -3.14
N LEU A 169 8.28 1.90 -3.69
CA LEU A 169 8.01 0.68 -4.47
C LEU A 169 7.35 -0.39 -3.59
N TRP A 170 7.89 -0.61 -2.39
CA TRP A 170 7.35 -1.56 -1.42
C TRP A 170 5.94 -1.19 -0.95
N GLU A 171 5.67 0.09 -0.67
CA GLU A 171 4.33 0.53 -0.30
C GLU A 171 3.31 0.37 -1.44
N ALA A 172 3.72 0.60 -2.69
CA ALA A 172 2.86 0.35 -3.85
C ALA A 172 2.58 -1.15 -4.02
N TYR A 173 3.62 -1.99 -3.91
CA TYR A 173 3.49 -3.44 -3.96
C TYR A 173 2.51 -3.98 -2.91
N LYS A 174 2.67 -3.53 -1.65
CA LYS A 174 1.75 -3.90 -0.56
C LYS A 174 0.31 -3.49 -0.83
N ARG A 175 0.08 -2.32 -1.43
CA ARG A 175 -1.27 -1.86 -1.77
C ARG A 175 -1.91 -2.74 -2.84
N ILE A 176 -1.17 -3.13 -3.88
CA ILE A 176 -1.63 -4.09 -4.90
C ILE A 176 -1.95 -5.42 -4.22
N ALA A 177 -1.02 -5.98 -3.45
CA ALA A 177 -1.22 -7.26 -2.79
C ALA A 177 -2.43 -7.28 -1.84
N THR A 178 -2.61 -6.21 -1.05
CA THR A 178 -3.78 -6.04 -0.17
C THR A 178 -5.07 -5.96 -0.98
N HIS A 179 -5.05 -5.35 -2.16
CA HIS A 179 -6.20 -5.32 -3.07
C HIS A 179 -6.57 -6.71 -3.59
N HIS A 180 -5.58 -7.57 -3.85
CA HIS A 180 -5.77 -8.98 -4.19
C HIS A 180 -6.10 -9.88 -2.99
N GLY A 181 -6.24 -9.31 -1.79
CA GLY A 181 -6.58 -10.05 -0.56
C GLY A 181 -5.40 -10.72 0.13
N HIS A 182 -4.16 -10.42 -0.27
CA HIS A 182 -2.97 -10.87 0.43
C HIS A 182 -2.60 -9.92 1.57
N GLU A 183 -2.45 -10.46 2.78
CA GLU A 183 -1.80 -9.73 3.86
C GLU A 183 -0.27 -9.80 3.66
N ILE A 184 0.40 -8.65 3.75
CA ILE A 184 1.85 -8.54 3.70
C ILE A 184 2.33 -7.79 4.95
N GLY A 185 3.35 -8.35 5.59
CA GLY A 185 3.98 -7.81 6.78
C GLY A 185 5.03 -6.72 6.52
N PRO A 186 5.72 -6.28 7.58
CA PRO A 186 5.67 -6.81 8.94
C PRO A 186 4.33 -6.51 9.65
N VAL A 187 3.63 -7.58 10.06
CA VAL A 187 2.39 -7.51 10.86
C VAL A 187 2.66 -7.80 12.34
N ASN A 188 1.75 -7.38 13.23
CA ASN A 188 1.83 -7.64 14.68
C ASN A 188 2.12 -9.12 14.99
N SER A 189 2.78 -9.38 16.12
CA SER A 189 3.44 -10.65 16.52
C SER A 189 2.69 -11.96 16.30
N ASN A 190 1.36 -11.93 16.19
CA ASN A 190 0.52 -13.13 16.24
C ASN A 190 0.33 -13.80 14.87
N ASN A 191 0.73 -13.17 13.76
CA ASN A 191 0.50 -13.69 12.39
C ASN A 191 1.81 -14.05 11.67
N VAL A 192 2.50 -15.08 12.18
CA VAL A 192 3.77 -15.58 11.62
C VAL A 192 3.59 -16.08 10.18
N ALA A 193 2.44 -16.66 9.84
CA ALA A 193 2.15 -17.16 8.49
C ALA A 193 2.19 -16.05 7.42
N THR A 194 1.74 -14.85 7.76
CA THR A 194 1.81 -13.66 6.88
C THR A 194 3.24 -13.18 6.72
N ASN A 195 4.01 -13.17 7.81
CA ASN A 195 5.42 -12.79 7.76
C ASN A 195 6.28 -13.84 7.04
N MET A 196 5.89 -15.12 7.02
CA MET A 196 6.48 -16.13 6.15
C MET A 196 6.24 -15.83 4.67
N PHE A 197 5.00 -15.49 4.31
CA PHE A 197 4.70 -15.08 2.93
C PHE A 197 5.53 -13.84 2.54
N THR A 198 5.63 -12.87 3.45
CA THR A 198 6.46 -11.67 3.26
C THR A 198 7.94 -11.99 3.07
N ALA A 199 8.49 -12.96 3.80
CA ALA A 199 9.86 -13.41 3.62
C ALA A 199 10.08 -14.06 2.24
N CYS A 200 9.09 -14.80 1.71
CA CYS A 200 9.13 -15.34 0.35
C CYS A 200 8.93 -14.28 -0.74
N ILE A 201 8.29 -13.15 -0.42
CA ILE A 201 8.19 -12.00 -1.33
C ILE A 201 9.55 -11.29 -1.43
N LEU A 202 10.25 -11.12 -0.30
CA LEU A 202 11.52 -10.40 -0.25
C LEU A 202 12.72 -11.22 -0.73
N GLY A 203 12.55 -12.51 -1.03
CA GLY A 203 13.62 -13.35 -1.57
C GLY A 203 13.30 -14.84 -1.48
N HIS A 204 14.34 -15.66 -1.60
CA HIS A 204 14.24 -17.12 -1.55
C HIS A 204 14.94 -17.68 -0.30
N PRO A 205 14.20 -17.98 0.79
CA PRO A 205 14.80 -18.46 2.04
C PRO A 205 15.49 -19.83 1.93
N GLY A 206 15.18 -20.60 0.88
CA GLY A 206 15.77 -21.92 0.58
C GLY A 206 15.31 -23.05 1.51
N THR A 207 15.28 -22.81 2.82
CA THR A 207 14.90 -23.79 3.84
C THR A 207 13.77 -23.29 4.73
N ARG A 208 12.99 -24.23 5.28
CA ARG A 208 11.92 -23.92 6.22
C ARG A 208 12.44 -23.21 7.48
N ARG A 209 13.61 -23.61 7.97
CA ARG A 209 14.24 -23.00 9.15
C ARG A 209 14.59 -21.53 8.91
N THR A 210 15.17 -21.21 7.74
CA THR A 210 15.49 -19.84 7.35
C THR A 210 14.22 -18.99 7.20
N LEU A 211 13.18 -19.57 6.59
CA LEU A 211 11.87 -18.94 6.44
C LEU A 211 11.23 -18.62 7.81
N GLU A 212 11.22 -19.57 8.74
CA GLU A 212 10.70 -19.39 10.10
C GLU A 212 11.48 -18.31 10.87
N ALA A 213 12.81 -18.29 10.77
CA ALA A 213 13.66 -17.29 11.41
C ALA A 213 13.41 -15.88 10.85
N ALA A 214 13.36 -15.74 9.53
CA ALA A 214 13.07 -14.46 8.86
C ALA A 214 11.66 -13.95 9.18
N ALA A 215 10.66 -14.84 9.18
CA ALA A 215 9.30 -14.50 9.58
C ALA A 215 9.22 -14.05 11.04
N GLY A 216 9.94 -14.73 11.95
CA GLY A 216 10.05 -14.33 13.35
C GLY A 216 10.67 -12.94 13.52
N ARG A 217 11.70 -12.63 12.74
CA ARG A 217 12.33 -11.29 12.71
C ARG A 217 11.34 -10.23 12.22
N LEU A 218 10.63 -10.47 11.12
CA LEU A 218 9.58 -9.59 10.59
C LEU A 218 8.44 -9.37 11.59
N SER A 219 7.98 -10.43 12.27
CA SER A 219 7.00 -10.33 13.35
C SER A 219 7.48 -9.42 14.48
N ALA A 220 8.75 -9.55 14.88
CA ALA A 220 9.34 -8.69 15.90
C ALA A 220 9.43 -7.21 15.47
N MET A 221 9.53 -6.92 14.17
CA MET A 221 9.45 -5.54 13.63
C MET A 221 8.04 -4.95 13.72
N GLY A 222 7.02 -5.79 13.63
CA GLY A 222 5.62 -5.39 13.78
C GLY A 222 5.16 -5.22 15.24
N SER A 223 5.88 -5.79 16.22
CA SER A 223 5.50 -5.75 17.64
C SER A 223 5.56 -4.34 18.26
N VAL A 224 4.68 -4.08 19.23
CA VAL A 224 4.69 -2.88 20.07
C VAL A 224 4.67 -3.32 21.54
N PRO A 225 5.68 -2.96 22.36
CA PRO A 225 6.90 -2.20 22.00
C PRO A 225 7.86 -3.02 21.10
N ARG A 226 8.58 -2.32 20.22
CA ARG A 226 9.57 -2.95 19.33
C ARG A 226 10.83 -3.34 20.12
N PRO A 227 11.36 -4.57 19.96
CA PRO A 227 12.62 -4.96 20.57
C PRO A 227 13.81 -4.10 20.10
N ASP A 228 14.75 -3.79 20.99
CA ASP A 228 15.93 -2.96 20.69
C ASP A 228 16.77 -3.51 19.52
N SER A 229 16.87 -4.84 19.43
CA SER A 229 17.59 -5.54 18.36
C SER A 229 17.00 -5.28 16.97
N VAL A 230 15.74 -4.86 16.90
CA VAL A 230 15.02 -4.53 15.66
C VAL A 230 14.94 -3.03 15.43
N GLN A 231 14.80 -2.22 16.50
CA GLN A 231 14.79 -0.75 16.39
C GLN A 231 16.04 -0.23 15.68
N ARG A 232 17.19 -0.85 15.92
CA ARG A 232 18.48 -0.48 15.30
C ARG A 232 18.51 -0.63 13.78
N TYR A 233 17.60 -1.42 13.21
CA TYR A 233 17.46 -1.61 11.76
C TYR A 233 16.25 -0.87 11.17
N ALA A 234 15.51 -0.07 11.95
CA ALA A 234 14.20 0.46 11.55
C ALA A 234 14.23 1.23 10.21
N GLU A 235 15.32 1.98 9.96
CA GLU A 235 15.48 2.79 8.74
C GLU A 235 15.67 1.96 7.46
N ILE A 236 16.21 0.75 7.55
CA ILE A 236 16.48 -0.13 6.40
C ILE A 236 15.62 -1.40 6.38
N SER A 237 14.74 -1.54 7.38
CA SER A 237 13.74 -2.60 7.46
C SER A 237 12.54 -2.31 6.54
N PRO A 238 11.92 -3.34 5.91
CA PRO A 238 12.19 -4.78 6.08
C PRO A 238 13.28 -5.35 5.16
N PHE A 239 13.91 -4.53 4.30
CA PHE A 239 14.77 -4.99 3.21
C PHE A 239 16.05 -5.71 3.64
N VAL A 240 16.50 -5.46 4.87
CA VAL A 240 17.69 -6.11 5.43
C VAL A 240 17.42 -7.53 5.96
N VAL A 241 16.16 -7.94 6.13
CA VAL A 241 15.83 -9.25 6.71
C VAL A 241 16.37 -10.43 5.88
N PRO A 242 16.23 -10.46 4.54
CA PRO A 242 16.81 -11.52 3.71
C PRO A 242 18.29 -11.78 3.98
N VAL A 243 19.08 -10.72 3.90
CA VAL A 243 20.53 -10.79 4.00
C VAL A 243 21.00 -11.18 5.41
N LEU A 244 20.31 -10.73 6.47
CA LEU A 244 20.59 -11.16 7.84
C LEU A 244 20.36 -12.66 8.07
N HIS A 245 19.54 -13.29 7.24
CA HIS A 245 19.23 -14.71 7.30
C HIS A 245 19.91 -15.52 6.17
N GLY A 246 20.85 -14.90 5.45
CA GLY A 246 21.72 -15.59 4.50
C GLY A 246 21.08 -15.88 3.14
N TYR A 247 20.09 -15.10 2.72
CA TYR A 247 19.55 -15.16 1.36
C TYR A 247 19.48 -13.77 0.72
N GLU A 248 19.51 -13.75 -0.61
CA GLU A 248 19.51 -12.52 -1.40
C GLU A 248 18.18 -11.78 -1.26
N LEU A 249 18.26 -10.45 -1.17
CA LEU A 249 17.12 -9.58 -1.35
C LEU A 249 16.77 -9.59 -2.84
N ASN A 250 15.60 -10.13 -3.17
CA ASN A 250 15.07 -10.16 -4.51
C ASN A 250 13.55 -10.19 -4.42
N LEU A 251 12.89 -9.12 -4.87
CA LEU A 251 11.44 -9.03 -4.83
C LEU A 251 10.86 -10.02 -5.84
N SER A 252 9.99 -10.89 -5.35
CA SER A 252 9.27 -11.88 -6.15
C SER A 252 7.83 -11.45 -6.33
N ALA A 253 7.24 -11.74 -7.50
CA ALA A 253 5.81 -11.60 -7.71
C ALA A 253 5.03 -12.50 -6.73
N LEU A 254 3.77 -12.17 -6.44
CA LEU A 254 2.87 -12.84 -5.51
C LEU A 254 2.71 -14.33 -5.85
N ALA A 255 2.55 -14.65 -7.13
CA ALA A 255 2.43 -16.02 -7.61
C ALA A 255 3.71 -16.83 -7.34
N ASP A 256 4.87 -16.22 -7.57
CA ASP A 256 6.18 -16.83 -7.33
C ASP A 256 6.45 -16.99 -5.84
N ALA A 257 6.17 -15.97 -5.02
CA ALA A 257 6.25 -16.04 -3.56
C ALA A 257 5.39 -17.17 -2.99
N ALA A 258 4.19 -17.39 -3.55
CA ALA A 258 3.32 -18.51 -3.18
C ALA A 258 3.91 -19.86 -3.60
N ALA A 259 4.56 -19.95 -4.76
CA ALA A 259 5.25 -21.16 -5.21
C ALA A 259 6.50 -21.47 -4.36
N ILE A 260 7.30 -20.45 -4.02
CA ILE A 260 8.46 -20.55 -3.13
C ILE A 260 8.03 -21.07 -1.77
N ARG A 261 6.98 -20.47 -1.19
CA ARG A 261 6.45 -20.90 0.10
C ARG A 261 6.02 -22.37 0.08
N ARG A 262 5.26 -22.80 -0.92
CA ARG A 262 4.85 -24.20 -1.09
C ARG A 262 6.04 -25.15 -1.14
N ARG A 263 7.03 -24.84 -1.99
CA ARG A 263 8.27 -25.62 -2.13
C ARG A 263 9.05 -25.71 -0.82
N VAL A 264 9.21 -24.60 -0.11
CA VAL A 264 9.98 -24.55 1.15
C VAL A 264 9.25 -25.26 2.30
N GLN A 265 7.92 -25.27 2.29
CA GLN A 265 7.09 -25.93 3.30
C GLN A 265 6.80 -27.41 2.99
N GLY A 266 7.13 -27.89 1.79
CA GLY A 266 6.83 -29.25 1.35
C GLY A 266 5.35 -29.50 1.05
N LEU A 267 4.63 -28.45 0.63
CA LEU A 267 3.23 -28.45 0.18
C LEU A 267 3.17 -28.50 -1.35
#